data_AF-A0A4W2C573-F1
#
_entry.id   AF-A0A4W2C573-F1
#
_cell.length_a   1.000
_cell.length_b   1.000
_cell.length_c   1.000
_cell.angle_alpha   90.00
_cell.angle_beta   90.00
_cell.angle_gamma   90.00
#
_symmetry.space_group_name_H-M   'P 1'
#
loop_
_entity.id
_entity.type
_entity.pdbx_description
1 polymer ?
#
loop_
_entity_poly.entity_id
_entity_poly.type
_entity_poly.pdbx_seq_one_letter_code
_entity_poly.pdbx_strand_id
1 'polypeptide(L)'
;MASSTTVPLGFHYETKYVVLSYLGLLSQEKLQEQPASSPQGVQQDTVSQSLDQEVLLKVKTEIEEELKSLDKEISEAFASTGFDRHTSPVFSPANPDSSVEDCLAHLGEKAAQELRAPLLGALQTLLSRPVTYQAYRECTLETTVHASGWNKILVPLILLRQMLLELTKRGQEPLGALLQFGVTFLEDHAAEYIIQQGGWGTVFNLESEEECPAGAAEDSNDIYILPSDSSTHVSPPESPSTATASWQAESLPVSLSASQSWHTESLPVSPGLGTQEKEGGF
;
A
#
# COMPACT_ATOMS: atom_id res chain seq x y z
N MET A 1 -14.41 20.67 18.91
CA MET A 1 -13.87 21.42 17.75
C MET A 1 -12.90 20.48 17.06
N ALA A 2 -13.25 19.94 15.89
CA ALA A 2 -12.29 19.19 15.10
C ALA A 2 -11.41 20.23 14.41
N SER A 3 -10.11 20.22 14.71
CA SER A 3 -9.14 21.00 13.94
C SER A 3 -9.15 20.43 12.52
N SER A 4 -9.69 21.19 11.56
CA SER A 4 -9.64 20.84 10.14
C SER A 4 -8.21 21.10 9.65
N THR A 5 -7.29 20.20 9.96
CA THR A 5 -5.97 20.19 9.34
C THR A 5 -6.13 19.55 7.97
N THR A 6 -6.12 20.37 6.92
CA THR A 6 -6.04 19.88 5.55
C THR A 6 -4.77 19.03 5.42
N VAL A 7 -4.91 17.77 5.00
CA VAL A 7 -3.78 16.87 4.75
C VAL A 7 -2.86 17.45 3.67
N PRO A 8 -1.56 17.07 3.63
CA PRO A 8 -0.68 17.46 2.53
C PRO A 8 -1.27 17.04 1.18
N LEU A 9 -1.16 17.89 0.15
CA LEU A 9 -1.80 17.61 -1.13
C LEU A 9 -1.26 16.35 -1.82
N GLY A 10 0.02 16.02 -1.65
CA GLY A 10 0.56 14.75 -2.12
C GLY A 10 -0.13 13.54 -1.49
N PHE A 11 -0.47 13.63 -0.20
CA PHE A 11 -1.21 12.58 0.50
C PHE A 11 -2.64 12.46 -0.03
N HIS A 12 -3.29 13.58 -0.38
CA HIS A 12 -4.60 13.55 -1.04
C HIS A 12 -4.56 12.76 -2.35
N TYR A 13 -3.60 13.06 -3.22
CA TYR A 13 -3.47 12.36 -4.51
C TYR A 13 -3.13 10.88 -4.37
N GLU A 14 -2.22 10.53 -3.45
CA GLU A 14 -1.92 9.14 -3.13
C GLU A 14 -3.15 8.40 -2.59
N THR A 15 -3.91 9.04 -1.70
CA THR A 15 -5.13 8.45 -1.12
C THR A 15 -6.18 8.20 -2.20
N LYS A 16 -6.42 9.18 -3.07
CA LYS A 16 -7.37 9.05 -4.18
C LYS A 16 -6.94 7.95 -5.16
N TYR A 17 -5.64 7.86 -5.48
CA TYR A 17 -5.09 6.77 -6.28
C TYR A 17 -5.30 5.41 -5.62
N VAL A 18 -4.94 5.26 -4.34
CA VAL A 18 -5.11 4.00 -3.58
C VAL A 18 -6.56 3.55 -3.53
N VAL A 19 -7.50 4.46 -3.29
CA VAL A 19 -8.94 4.12 -3.31
C VAL A 19 -9.35 3.62 -4.70
N LEU A 20 -8.96 4.31 -5.77
CA LEU A 20 -9.25 3.89 -7.14
C LEU A 20 -8.63 2.52 -7.48
N SER A 21 -7.35 2.33 -7.17
CA SER A 21 -6.63 1.08 -7.36
C SER A 21 -7.32 -0.07 -6.62
N TYR A 22 -7.72 0.13 -5.36
CA TYR A 22 -8.44 -0.89 -4.59
C TYR A 22 -9.82 -1.23 -5.16
N LEU A 23 -10.59 -0.22 -5.59
CA LEU A 23 -11.91 -0.43 -6.20
C LEU A 23 -11.79 -1.13 -7.56
N GLY A 24 -10.71 -0.85 -8.31
CA GLY A 24 -10.40 -1.50 -9.58
C GLY A 24 -10.15 -3.01 -9.49
N LEU A 25 -9.75 -3.51 -8.31
CA LEU A 25 -9.50 -4.94 -8.06
C LEU A 25 -10.72 -5.84 -8.29
N LEU A 26 -11.95 -5.29 -8.26
CA LEU A 26 -13.16 -6.04 -8.65
C LEU A 26 -12.97 -6.75 -10.00
N SER A 27 -12.27 -6.08 -10.93
CA SER A 27 -12.04 -6.57 -12.29
C SER A 27 -11.16 -7.82 -12.36
N GLN A 28 -10.35 -8.07 -11.33
CA GLN A 28 -9.39 -9.17 -11.29
C GLN A 28 -9.96 -10.44 -10.64
N GLU A 29 -10.93 -10.31 -9.72
CA GLU A 29 -11.44 -11.40 -8.88
C GLU A 29 -12.03 -12.57 -9.69
N LYS A 30 -12.72 -12.29 -10.80
CA LYS A 30 -13.26 -13.35 -11.68
C LYS A 30 -12.26 -13.99 -12.64
N LEU A 31 -11.08 -13.39 -12.83
CA LEU A 31 -10.06 -14.00 -13.70
C LEU A 31 -9.35 -15.17 -13.01
N GLN A 32 -9.37 -15.18 -11.67
CA GLN A 32 -8.70 -16.18 -10.83
C GLN A 32 -9.63 -17.34 -10.42
N GLU A 33 -10.94 -17.12 -10.32
CA GLU A 33 -11.97 -18.14 -9.98
C GLU A 33 -12.45 -19.00 -11.18
N GLN A 34 -11.62 -19.28 -12.19
CA GLN A 34 -11.90 -20.37 -13.13
C GLN A 34 -11.10 -21.63 -12.80
N PRO A 35 -11.55 -22.48 -11.86
CA PRO A 35 -11.25 -23.90 -11.94
C PRO A 35 -12.22 -24.56 -12.94
N ALA A 36 -11.64 -25.38 -13.79
CA ALA A 36 -12.35 -26.16 -14.79
C ALA A 36 -13.49 -27.03 -14.19
N SER A 37 -14.56 -27.18 -14.98
CA SER A 37 -15.51 -28.31 -15.04
C SER A 37 -16.70 -28.39 -14.06
N SER A 38 -17.92 -28.23 -14.59
CA SER A 38 -18.92 -29.31 -14.74
C SER A 38 -20.11 -28.87 -15.62
N PRO A 39 -20.64 -29.71 -16.53
CA PRO A 39 -21.68 -29.30 -17.47
C PRO A 39 -23.06 -29.79 -17.00
N GLN A 40 -23.84 -28.98 -16.27
CA GLN A 40 -25.31 -29.13 -16.19
C GLN A 40 -25.93 -27.98 -15.37
N GLY A 41 -26.18 -26.84 -16.04
CA GLY A 41 -26.83 -25.65 -15.47
C GLY A 41 -26.95 -24.46 -16.44
N VAL A 42 -27.04 -24.71 -17.75
CA VAL A 42 -26.51 -23.82 -18.82
C VAL A 42 -27.45 -22.67 -19.25
N GLN A 43 -28.37 -22.16 -18.43
CA GLN A 43 -29.18 -20.98 -18.84
C GLN A 43 -29.26 -19.87 -17.80
N GLN A 44 -29.50 -20.17 -16.52
CA GLN A 44 -29.49 -19.13 -15.47
C GLN A 44 -28.06 -18.71 -15.09
N ASP A 45 -27.11 -19.64 -15.09
CA ASP A 45 -25.70 -19.33 -14.82
C ASP A 45 -25.09 -18.47 -15.94
N THR A 46 -25.47 -18.73 -17.19
CA THR A 46 -24.94 -17.96 -18.34
C THR A 46 -25.44 -16.52 -18.35
N VAL A 47 -26.72 -16.28 -18.06
CA VAL A 47 -27.28 -14.93 -17.99
C VAL A 47 -26.71 -14.17 -16.78
N SER A 48 -26.62 -14.80 -15.62
CA SER A 48 -26.06 -14.16 -14.41
C SER A 48 -24.57 -13.85 -14.57
N GLN A 49 -23.80 -14.76 -15.17
CA GLN A 49 -22.38 -14.51 -15.49
C GLN A 49 -22.20 -13.37 -16.50
N SER A 50 -23.07 -13.27 -17.52
CA SER A 50 -23.00 -12.18 -18.50
C SER A 50 -23.31 -10.81 -17.89
N LEU A 51 -24.30 -10.74 -17.00
CA LEU A 51 -24.66 -9.51 -16.29
C LEU A 51 -23.52 -9.07 -15.35
N ASP A 52 -22.92 -10.02 -14.61
CA ASP A 52 -21.77 -9.71 -13.77
C ASP A 52 -20.56 -9.23 -14.59
N GLN A 53 -20.34 -9.78 -15.79
CA GLN A 53 -19.27 -9.34 -16.67
C GLN A 53 -19.53 -7.92 -17.21
N GLU A 54 -20.77 -7.60 -17.57
CA GLU A 54 -21.17 -6.24 -17.98
C GLU A 54 -20.97 -5.23 -16.84
N VAL A 55 -21.43 -5.57 -15.63
CA VAL A 55 -21.22 -4.75 -14.41
C VAL A 55 -19.73 -4.51 -14.19
N LEU A 56 -18.91 -5.55 -14.33
CA LEU A 56 -17.48 -5.46 -14.10
C LEU A 56 -16.75 -4.60 -15.14
N LEU A 57 -17.11 -4.77 -16.42
CA LEU A 57 -16.56 -3.95 -17.50
C LEU A 57 -16.95 -2.48 -17.33
N LYS A 58 -18.19 -2.21 -16.91
CA LYS A 58 -18.65 -0.85 -16.61
C LYS A 58 -17.82 -0.21 -15.49
N VAL A 59 -17.70 -0.89 -14.35
CA VAL A 59 -16.89 -0.40 -13.22
C VAL A 59 -15.45 -0.18 -13.64
N LYS A 60 -14.86 -1.09 -14.42
CA LYS A 60 -13.50 -0.93 -14.94
C LYS A 60 -13.35 0.35 -15.77
N THR A 61 -14.26 0.60 -16.71
CA THR A 61 -14.22 1.81 -17.54
C THR A 61 -14.34 3.08 -16.70
N GLU A 62 -15.27 3.13 -15.74
CA GLU A 62 -15.41 4.29 -14.85
C GLU A 62 -14.15 4.52 -13.98
N ILE A 63 -13.52 3.46 -13.47
CA ILE A 63 -12.26 3.55 -12.71
C ILE A 63 -11.12 4.08 -13.60
N GLU A 64 -11.00 3.62 -14.84
CA GLU A 64 -9.99 4.11 -15.80
C GLU A 64 -10.20 5.60 -16.12
N GLU A 65 -11.45 6.05 -16.23
CA GLU A 65 -11.79 7.48 -16.43
C GLU A 65 -11.42 8.34 -15.22
N GLU A 66 -11.72 7.89 -13.99
CA GLU A 66 -11.35 8.58 -12.76
C GLU A 66 -9.82 8.62 -12.56
N LEU A 67 -9.11 7.54 -12.87
CA LEU A 67 -7.64 7.51 -12.84
C LEU A 67 -7.03 8.51 -13.83
N LYS A 68 -7.61 8.62 -15.05
CA LYS A 68 -7.20 9.63 -16.02
C LYS A 68 -7.51 11.05 -15.55
N SER A 69 -8.65 11.25 -14.87
CA SER A 69 -9.00 12.54 -14.26
C SER A 69 -8.01 12.91 -13.16
N LEU A 70 -7.58 11.96 -12.33
CA LEU A 70 -6.57 12.16 -11.30
C LEU A 70 -5.21 12.55 -11.89
N ASP A 71 -4.77 11.88 -12.96
CA ASP A 71 -3.51 12.24 -13.66
C ASP A 71 -3.54 13.68 -14.19
N LYS A 72 -4.68 14.09 -14.75
CA LYS A 72 -4.91 15.47 -15.18
C LYS A 72 -4.87 16.45 -13.99
N GLU A 73 -5.55 16.13 -12.88
CA GLU A 73 -5.58 16.95 -11.67
C GLU A 73 -4.17 17.16 -11.10
N ILE A 74 -3.37 16.10 -11.01
CA ILE A 74 -1.97 16.16 -10.57
C ILE A 74 -1.13 17.04 -11.51
N SER A 75 -1.27 16.83 -12.82
CA SER A 75 -0.54 17.59 -13.85
C SER A 75 -0.85 19.09 -13.79
N GLU A 76 -2.12 19.45 -13.60
CA GLU A 76 -2.56 20.85 -13.45
C GLU A 76 -2.08 21.47 -12.12
N ALA A 77 -2.02 20.68 -11.05
CA ALA A 77 -1.56 21.14 -9.75
C ALA A 77 -0.03 21.23 -9.60
N PHE A 78 0.75 20.63 -10.52
CA PHE A 78 2.21 20.63 -10.44
C PHE A 78 2.79 22.05 -10.34
N ALA A 79 2.27 22.98 -11.16
CA ALA A 79 2.76 24.36 -11.19
C ALA A 79 2.57 25.11 -9.86
N SER A 80 1.54 24.77 -9.08
CA SER A 80 1.22 25.44 -7.81
C SER A 80 1.78 24.71 -6.59
N THR A 81 1.99 23.40 -6.68
CA THR A 81 2.29 22.55 -5.50
C THR A 81 3.67 21.90 -5.57
N GLY A 82 4.26 21.79 -6.75
CA GLY A 82 5.52 21.09 -6.99
C GLY A 82 5.44 19.57 -6.75
N PHE A 83 4.24 19.02 -6.54
CA PHE A 83 4.07 17.58 -6.34
C PHE A 83 4.30 16.81 -7.66
N ASP A 84 5.37 16.01 -7.70
CA ASP A 84 5.69 15.13 -8.82
C ASP A 84 5.34 13.68 -8.50
N ARG A 85 4.41 13.08 -9.24
CA ARG A 85 4.03 11.67 -9.07
C ARG A 85 5.19 10.70 -9.25
N HIS A 86 6.23 11.06 -10.02
CA HIS A 86 7.41 10.21 -10.22
C HIS A 86 8.30 10.12 -8.97
N THR A 87 8.09 11.00 -8.00
CA THR A 87 8.80 10.98 -6.71
C THR A 87 8.02 10.25 -5.62
N SER A 88 6.73 9.95 -5.86
CA SER A 88 5.90 9.25 -4.91
C SER A 88 6.15 7.74 -4.99
N PRO A 89 6.38 7.06 -3.85
CA PRO A 89 6.58 5.62 -3.83
C PRO A 89 5.32 4.83 -4.23
N VAL A 90 4.14 5.46 -4.16
CA VAL A 90 2.86 4.83 -4.54
C VAL A 90 2.69 4.79 -6.06
N PHE A 91 2.99 5.91 -6.73
CA PHE A 91 2.87 6.03 -8.18
C PHE A 91 4.11 5.53 -8.93
N SER A 92 5.26 5.48 -8.28
CA SER A 92 6.55 5.05 -8.82
C SER A 92 7.31 4.25 -7.76
N PRO A 93 6.91 2.99 -7.52
CA PRO A 93 7.51 2.14 -6.51
C PRO A 93 8.98 1.85 -6.83
N ALA A 94 9.78 1.65 -5.77
CA ALA A 94 11.22 1.39 -5.89
C ALA A 94 11.50 0.05 -6.60
N ASN A 95 10.64 -0.94 -6.42
CA ASN A 95 10.66 -2.19 -7.16
C ASN A 95 9.67 -2.11 -8.33
N PRO A 96 10.12 -2.14 -9.60
CA PRO A 96 9.23 -2.07 -10.76
C PRO A 96 8.30 -3.29 -10.91
N ASP A 97 8.64 -4.41 -10.26
CA ASP A 97 7.81 -5.62 -10.26
C ASP A 97 6.73 -5.58 -9.16
N SER A 98 6.76 -4.59 -8.27
CA SER A 98 5.76 -4.39 -7.22
C SER A 98 4.74 -3.34 -7.66
N SER A 99 3.46 -3.63 -7.48
CA SER A 99 2.36 -2.68 -7.70
C SER A 99 1.58 -2.46 -6.42
N VAL A 100 0.99 -1.27 -6.25
CA VAL A 100 0.16 -1.00 -5.06
C VAL A 100 -1.12 -1.84 -5.12
N GLU A 101 -1.62 -2.10 -6.32
CA GLU A 101 -2.78 -2.94 -6.60
C GLU A 101 -2.59 -4.36 -6.05
N ASP A 102 -1.46 -4.99 -6.35
CA ASP A 102 -1.17 -6.36 -5.89
C ASP A 102 -1.02 -6.40 -4.36
N CYS A 103 -0.31 -5.44 -3.76
CA CYS A 103 -0.19 -5.39 -2.29
C CYS A 103 -1.56 -5.19 -1.61
N LEU A 104 -2.37 -4.28 -2.16
CA LEU A 104 -3.71 -4.02 -1.67
C LEU A 104 -4.64 -5.23 -1.83
N ALA A 105 -4.47 -6.03 -2.89
CA ALA A 105 -5.26 -7.24 -3.10
C ALA A 105 -5.02 -8.27 -1.99
N HIS A 106 -3.77 -8.61 -1.71
CA HIS A 106 -3.43 -9.59 -0.67
C HIS A 106 -3.78 -9.09 0.73
N LEU A 107 -3.42 -7.84 1.06
CA LEU A 107 -3.79 -7.23 2.34
C LEU A 107 -5.31 -7.18 2.53
N GLY A 108 -6.03 -6.76 1.49
CA GLY A 108 -7.48 -6.68 1.49
C GLY A 108 -8.16 -8.04 1.65
N GLU A 109 -7.65 -9.08 0.97
CA GLU A 109 -8.15 -10.44 1.11
C GLU A 109 -7.94 -10.97 2.54
N LYS A 110 -6.72 -10.84 3.08
CA LYS A 110 -6.41 -11.26 4.46
C LYS A 110 -7.31 -10.55 5.48
N ALA A 111 -7.45 -9.24 5.37
CA ALA A 111 -8.32 -8.45 6.25
C ALA A 111 -9.81 -8.83 6.10
N ALA A 112 -10.27 -9.13 4.87
CA ALA A 112 -11.64 -9.58 4.63
C ALA A 112 -11.92 -10.96 5.23
N GLN A 113 -10.92 -11.86 5.23
CA GLN A 113 -11.02 -13.17 5.88
C GLN A 113 -11.05 -13.03 7.41
N GLU A 114 -10.15 -12.22 7.98
CA GLU A 114 -10.06 -11.98 9.44
C GLU A 114 -11.31 -11.29 10.00
N LEU A 115 -11.84 -10.30 9.28
CA LEU A 115 -12.95 -9.45 9.73
C LEU A 115 -14.29 -9.82 9.09
N ARG A 116 -14.43 -11.07 8.63
CA ARG A 116 -15.58 -11.51 7.82
C ARG A 116 -16.94 -11.19 8.44
N ALA A 117 -17.12 -11.52 9.72
CA ALA A 117 -18.40 -11.32 10.42
C ALA A 117 -18.79 -9.83 10.57
N PRO A 118 -17.92 -8.94 11.12
CA PRO A 118 -18.26 -7.53 11.23
C PRO A 118 -18.42 -6.83 9.87
N LEU A 119 -17.60 -7.17 8.87
CA LEU A 119 -17.73 -6.61 7.51
C LEU A 119 -19.08 -6.98 6.86
N LEU A 120 -19.52 -8.23 6.97
CA LEU A 120 -20.79 -8.67 6.41
C LEU A 120 -21.99 -7.99 7.08
N GLY A 121 -21.96 -7.82 8.40
CA GLY A 121 -22.99 -7.09 9.14
C GLY A 121 -23.05 -5.60 8.76
N ALA A 122 -21.89 -4.98 8.59
CA ALA A 122 -21.76 -3.60 8.16
C ALA A 122 -22.30 -3.39 6.75
N LEU A 123 -21.95 -4.27 5.80
CA LEU A 123 -22.44 -4.21 4.42
C LEU A 123 -23.97 -4.33 4.37
N GLN A 124 -24.55 -5.29 5.10
CA GLN A 124 -26.02 -5.44 5.16
C GLN A 124 -26.69 -4.16 5.69
N THR A 125 -26.13 -3.57 6.73
CA THR A 125 -26.64 -2.32 7.32
C THR A 125 -26.58 -1.17 6.31
N LEU A 126 -25.48 -1.03 5.57
CA LEU A 126 -25.28 0.01 4.57
C LEU A 126 -26.21 -0.16 3.37
N LEU A 127 -26.40 -1.39 2.88
CA LEU A 127 -27.23 -1.68 1.72
C LEU A 127 -28.74 -1.71 2.01
N SER A 128 -29.13 -1.68 3.28
CA SER A 128 -30.55 -1.66 3.72
C SER A 128 -31.20 -0.28 3.66
N ARG A 129 -30.40 0.78 3.47
CA ARG A 129 -30.83 2.18 3.50
C ARG A 129 -30.20 2.98 2.34
N PRO A 130 -30.67 4.21 2.06
CA PRO A 130 -30.02 5.07 1.08
C PRO A 130 -28.55 5.33 1.42
N VAL A 131 -27.70 5.26 0.40
CA VAL A 131 -26.25 5.42 0.53
C VAL A 131 -25.92 6.88 0.81
N THR A 132 -25.37 7.15 2.00
CA THR A 132 -24.96 8.49 2.44
C THR A 132 -23.60 8.42 3.11
N TYR A 133 -22.82 9.51 3.05
CA TYR A 133 -21.51 9.57 3.71
C TYR A 133 -21.62 9.35 5.22
N GLN A 134 -22.64 9.92 5.87
CA GLN A 134 -22.84 9.77 7.30
C GLN A 134 -23.06 8.30 7.69
N ALA A 135 -23.96 7.60 6.99
CA ALA A 135 -24.21 6.18 7.28
C ALA A 135 -22.97 5.32 7.02
N TYR A 136 -22.25 5.59 5.93
CA TYR A 136 -20.97 4.95 5.63
C TYR A 136 -19.96 5.17 6.76
N ARG A 137 -19.71 6.42 7.14
CA ARG A 137 -18.75 6.81 8.18
C ARG A 137 -19.05 6.14 9.52
N GLU A 138 -20.29 6.21 9.99
CA GLU A 138 -20.70 5.61 11.27
C GLU A 138 -20.48 4.10 11.27
N CYS A 139 -20.97 3.43 10.22
CA CYS A 139 -20.84 1.98 10.09
C CYS A 139 -19.38 1.52 9.98
N THR A 140 -18.56 2.25 9.21
CA THR A 140 -17.13 1.96 9.07
C THR A 140 -16.42 2.12 10.42
N LEU A 141 -16.67 3.20 11.17
CA LEU A 141 -16.08 3.40 12.49
C LEU A 141 -16.44 2.27 13.47
N GLU A 142 -17.71 1.86 13.52
CA GLU A 142 -18.15 0.71 14.33
C GLU A 142 -17.43 -0.57 13.92
N THR A 143 -17.26 -0.80 12.62
CA THR A 143 -16.54 -1.97 12.09
C THR A 143 -15.06 -1.95 12.46
N THR A 144 -14.41 -0.79 12.45
CA THR A 144 -12.97 -0.67 12.80
C THR A 144 -12.65 -1.00 14.25
N VAL A 145 -13.64 -1.05 15.16
CA VAL A 145 -13.45 -1.52 16.56
C VAL A 145 -12.97 -2.97 16.60
N HIS A 146 -13.32 -3.76 15.58
CA HIS A 146 -12.93 -5.15 15.45
C HIS A 146 -11.57 -5.35 14.76
N ALA A 147 -10.92 -4.27 14.31
CA ALA A 147 -9.67 -4.31 13.55
C ALA A 147 -8.52 -3.63 14.30
N SER A 148 -7.28 -3.97 13.95
CA SER A 148 -6.06 -3.34 14.47
C SER A 148 -5.09 -2.98 13.35
N GLY A 149 -4.23 -1.99 13.59
CA GLY A 149 -3.21 -1.57 12.62
C GLY A 149 -3.78 -1.25 11.24
N TRP A 150 -3.12 -1.73 10.19
CA TRP A 150 -3.54 -1.54 8.80
C TRP A 150 -4.90 -2.15 8.46
N ASN A 151 -5.38 -3.16 9.21
CA ASN A 151 -6.74 -3.67 9.01
C ASN A 151 -7.81 -2.59 9.23
N LYS A 152 -7.57 -1.59 10.10
CA LYS A 152 -8.48 -0.44 10.26
C LYS A 152 -8.58 0.42 9.00
N ILE A 153 -7.51 0.47 8.21
CA ILE A 153 -7.40 1.24 6.97
C ILE A 153 -8.03 0.45 5.80
N LEU A 154 -7.97 -0.88 5.86
CA LEU A 154 -8.56 -1.76 4.84
C LEU A 154 -10.08 -1.90 4.99
N VAL A 155 -10.63 -1.83 6.21
CA VAL A 155 -12.09 -1.86 6.46
C VAL A 155 -12.89 -0.89 5.56
N PRO A 156 -12.59 0.42 5.50
CA PRO A 156 -13.30 1.34 4.60
C PRO A 156 -13.17 0.90 3.13
N LEU A 157 -11.98 0.50 2.69
CA LEU A 157 -11.74 0.07 1.30
C LEU A 157 -12.55 -1.17 0.91
N ILE A 158 -12.58 -2.19 1.79
CA ILE A 158 -13.35 -3.42 1.60
C ILE A 158 -14.86 -3.11 1.51
N LEU A 159 -15.38 -2.28 2.42
CA LEU A 159 -16.79 -1.90 2.41
C LEU A 159 -17.18 -1.13 1.15
N LEU A 160 -16.36 -0.16 0.72
CA LEU A 160 -16.60 0.59 -0.52
C LEU A 160 -16.62 -0.32 -1.74
N ARG A 161 -15.67 -1.26 -1.83
CA ARG A 161 -15.59 -2.23 -2.94
C ARG A 161 -16.83 -3.12 -3.00
N GLN A 162 -17.29 -3.63 -1.86
CA GLN A 162 -18.50 -4.45 -1.78
C GLN A 162 -19.76 -3.63 -2.10
N MET A 163 -19.86 -2.40 -1.61
CA MET A 163 -20.95 -1.49 -1.94
C MET A 163 -20.97 -1.15 -3.43
N LEU A 164 -19.82 -0.86 -4.04
CA LEU A 164 -19.69 -0.56 -5.46
C LEU A 164 -20.27 -1.70 -6.29
N LEU A 165 -19.83 -2.94 -6.03
CA LEU A 165 -20.34 -4.11 -6.73
C LEU A 165 -21.86 -4.26 -6.59
N GLU A 166 -22.38 -4.23 -5.36
CA GLU A 166 -23.78 -4.50 -5.09
C GLU A 166 -24.72 -3.38 -5.57
N LEU A 167 -24.28 -2.13 -5.56
CA LEU A 167 -25.06 -1.00 -6.06
C LEU A 167 -25.05 -0.96 -7.60
N THR A 168 -23.92 -1.26 -8.24
CA THR A 168 -23.87 -1.33 -9.72
C THR A 168 -24.69 -2.50 -10.25
N LYS A 169 -24.72 -3.66 -9.56
CA LYS A 169 -25.67 -4.75 -9.87
C LYS A 169 -27.14 -4.33 -9.79
N ARG A 170 -27.47 -3.34 -8.95
CA ARG A 170 -28.82 -2.74 -8.86
C ARG A 170 -29.08 -1.68 -9.93
N GLY A 171 -28.16 -1.50 -10.88
CA GLY A 171 -28.25 -0.52 -11.97
C GLY A 171 -27.89 0.91 -11.57
N GLN A 172 -27.22 1.11 -10.42
CA GLN A 172 -26.75 2.43 -9.99
C GLN A 172 -25.35 2.74 -10.54
N GLU A 173 -24.94 4.01 -10.42
CA GLU A 173 -23.60 4.50 -10.77
C GLU A 173 -22.94 5.12 -9.52
N PRO A 174 -22.52 4.30 -8.55
CA PRO A 174 -22.13 4.77 -7.23
C PRO A 174 -20.66 5.22 -7.16
N LEU A 175 -19.85 5.02 -8.21
CA LEU A 175 -18.39 5.14 -8.12
C LEU A 175 -17.94 6.50 -7.60
N GLY A 176 -18.38 7.60 -8.20
CA GLY A 176 -17.95 8.94 -7.78
C GLY A 176 -18.28 9.26 -6.33
N ALA A 177 -19.47 8.86 -5.86
CA ALA A 177 -19.87 9.05 -4.46
C ALA A 177 -19.03 8.18 -3.51
N LEU A 178 -18.80 6.91 -3.86
CA LEU A 178 -18.00 5.99 -3.04
C LEU A 178 -16.53 6.37 -3.02
N LEU A 179 -15.97 6.85 -4.13
CA LEU A 179 -14.62 7.41 -4.20
C LEU A 179 -14.50 8.59 -3.24
N GLN A 180 -15.43 9.54 -3.29
CA GLN A 180 -15.45 10.68 -2.37
C GLN A 180 -15.55 10.21 -0.92
N PHE A 181 -16.41 9.24 -0.62
CA PHE A 181 -16.55 8.71 0.74
C PHE A 181 -15.24 8.10 1.26
N GLY A 182 -14.56 7.33 0.43
CA GLY A 182 -13.27 6.72 0.76
C GLY A 182 -12.19 7.75 1.02
N VAL A 183 -12.01 8.70 0.11
CA VAL A 183 -11.00 9.76 0.24
C VAL A 183 -11.28 10.59 1.50
N THR A 184 -12.49 11.12 1.65
CA THR A 184 -12.84 11.95 2.83
C THR A 184 -12.69 11.17 4.13
N PHE A 185 -13.13 9.91 4.19
CA PHE A 185 -12.97 9.10 5.40
C PHE A 185 -11.50 8.87 5.76
N LEU A 186 -10.67 8.50 4.77
CA LEU A 186 -9.27 8.22 5.02
C LEU A 186 -8.51 9.49 5.42
N GLU A 187 -8.84 10.63 4.82
CA GLU A 187 -8.26 11.92 5.20
C GLU A 187 -8.64 12.35 6.62
N ASP A 188 -9.92 12.21 6.98
CA ASP A 188 -10.43 12.68 8.28
C ASP A 188 -10.09 11.74 9.44
N HIS A 189 -9.91 10.44 9.18
CA HIS A 189 -9.84 9.42 10.25
C HIS A 189 -8.61 8.51 10.19
N ALA A 190 -7.94 8.42 9.05
CA ALA A 190 -6.80 7.52 8.86
C ALA A 190 -5.48 8.25 8.55
N ALA A 191 -5.52 9.50 8.11
CA ALA A 191 -4.34 10.23 7.63
C ALA A 191 -3.23 10.33 8.66
N GLU A 192 -3.55 10.69 9.92
CA GLU A 192 -2.54 10.78 10.98
C GLU A 192 -1.81 9.45 11.18
N TYR A 193 -2.56 8.34 11.22
CA TYR A 193 -1.99 7.00 11.35
C TYR A 193 -1.13 6.64 10.13
N ILE A 194 -1.66 6.79 8.92
CA ILE A 194 -0.95 6.42 7.68
C ILE A 194 0.35 7.22 7.56
N ILE A 195 0.31 8.53 7.78
CA ILE A 195 1.49 9.40 7.73
C ILE A 195 2.51 8.99 8.81
N GLN A 196 2.06 8.68 10.03
CA GLN A 196 2.95 8.20 11.09
C GLN A 196 3.62 6.87 10.76
N GLN A 197 2.94 6.00 10.00
CA GLN A 197 3.50 4.73 9.53
C GLN A 197 4.46 4.88 8.32
N GLY A 198 4.70 6.10 7.82
CA GLY A 198 5.56 6.35 6.66
C GLY A 198 4.80 6.59 5.35
N GLY A 199 3.48 6.79 5.42
CA GLY A 199 2.63 7.06 4.26
C GLY A 199 2.10 5.78 3.60
N TRP A 200 1.47 5.95 2.44
CA TRP A 200 0.93 4.81 1.68
C TRP A 200 2.00 3.88 1.13
N GLY A 201 3.25 4.35 0.95
CA GLY A 201 4.38 3.50 0.54
C GLY A 201 4.69 2.36 1.52
N THR A 202 4.18 2.39 2.75
CA THR A 202 4.37 1.32 3.72
C THR A 202 3.65 0.03 3.31
N VAL A 203 2.60 0.10 2.50
CA VAL A 203 1.84 -1.10 2.06
C VAL A 203 2.72 -2.12 1.33
N PHE A 204 3.79 -1.67 0.66
CA PHE A 204 4.75 -2.54 -0.02
C PHE A 204 5.58 -3.43 0.94
N ASN A 205 5.66 -3.07 2.22
CA ASN A 205 6.47 -3.78 3.22
C ASN A 205 5.62 -4.59 4.22
N LEU A 206 4.29 -4.47 4.19
CA LEU A 206 3.43 -5.14 5.18
C LEU A 206 3.30 -6.66 4.96
N GLU A 207 3.61 -7.13 3.76
CA GLU A 207 3.60 -8.56 3.42
C GLU A 207 4.92 -9.25 3.75
N SER A 208 6.04 -8.52 3.67
CA SER A 208 7.37 -9.12 3.84
C SER A 208 7.72 -9.48 5.28
N GLU A 209 6.98 -8.98 6.27
CA GLU A 209 7.18 -9.31 7.69
C GLU A 209 6.62 -10.69 8.09
N GLU A 210 5.87 -11.37 7.20
CA GLU A 210 5.38 -12.73 7.45
C GLU A 210 6.32 -13.85 6.99
N GLU A 211 7.41 -13.52 6.30
CA GLU A 211 8.51 -14.45 6.07
C GLU A 211 9.45 -14.46 7.27
N CYS A 212 8.97 -15.01 8.39
CA CYS A 212 9.86 -15.41 9.48
C CYS A 212 10.72 -16.58 8.97
N PRO A 213 12.06 -16.48 8.87
CA PRO A 213 12.89 -17.65 8.65
C PRO A 213 13.05 -18.36 10.00
N ALA A 214 11.98 -18.94 10.50
CA ALA A 214 12.05 -19.96 11.55
C ALA A 214 12.06 -21.30 10.81
N GLY A 215 13.14 -22.07 10.77
CA GLY A 215 14.18 -22.23 11.76
C GLY A 215 14.45 -23.74 11.78
N ALA A 216 15.74 -24.10 11.85
CA ALA A 216 16.27 -25.45 11.75
C ALA A 216 16.23 -26.07 10.35
N ALA A 217 17.39 -26.05 9.68
CA ALA A 217 17.80 -27.19 8.89
C ALA A 217 17.66 -28.42 9.79
N GLU A 218 16.62 -29.22 9.56
CA GLU A 218 16.51 -30.54 10.15
C GLU A 218 17.65 -31.38 9.56
N ASP A 219 18.67 -31.53 10.40
CA ASP A 219 19.81 -32.44 10.31
C ASP A 219 19.34 -33.86 9.94
N SER A 220 19.16 -34.10 8.65
CA SER A 220 18.92 -35.44 8.10
C SER A 220 20.27 -36.08 7.76
N ASN A 221 21.10 -36.32 8.78
CA ASN A 221 22.29 -37.16 8.66
C ASN A 221 21.94 -38.65 8.83
N ASP A 222 21.39 -39.27 7.78
CA ASP A 222 21.41 -40.73 7.66
C ASP A 222 22.77 -41.19 7.11
N ILE A 223 23.81 -41.15 7.95
CA ILE A 223 25.08 -41.82 7.66
C ILE A 223 24.90 -43.32 7.92
N TYR A 224 24.70 -44.09 6.86
CA TYR A 224 24.80 -45.55 6.88
C TYR A 224 26.28 -45.95 7.11
N ILE A 225 26.62 -46.39 8.33
CA ILE A 225 27.90 -47.06 8.59
C ILE A 225 27.73 -48.54 8.27
N LEU A 226 28.31 -48.97 7.14
CA LEU A 226 28.49 -50.38 6.80
C LEU A 226 29.55 -51.00 7.74
N PRO A 227 29.34 -52.21 8.29
CA PRO A 227 30.37 -52.89 9.05
C PRO A 227 31.40 -53.47 8.07
N SER A 228 32.55 -52.80 7.93
CA SER A 228 33.72 -53.38 7.29
C SER A 228 34.48 -54.23 8.29
N ASP A 229 34.37 -55.54 8.11
CA ASP A 229 35.21 -56.57 8.71
C ASP A 229 36.60 -56.52 8.07
N SER A 230 37.65 -56.16 8.84
CA SER A 230 39.00 -56.70 8.68
C SER A 230 40.02 -56.12 9.68
N SER A 231 40.47 -57.00 10.57
CA SER A 231 41.89 -57.22 10.94
C SER A 231 42.69 -56.20 11.77
N THR A 232 42.87 -56.58 13.05
CA THR A 232 44.12 -56.63 13.84
C THR A 232 44.99 -55.38 14.11
N HIS A 233 45.00 -55.03 15.40
CA HIS A 233 46.18 -54.95 16.31
C HIS A 233 46.89 -53.60 16.57
N VAL A 234 47.13 -53.39 17.88
CA VAL A 234 48.07 -52.51 18.63
C VAL A 234 47.59 -51.12 19.09
N SER A 235 47.69 -50.90 20.41
CA SER A 235 47.43 -49.66 21.17
C SER A 235 48.74 -48.85 21.46
N PRO A 236 48.76 -47.82 22.34
CA PRO A 236 49.08 -46.38 22.10
C PRO A 236 50.48 -45.98 22.70
N PRO A 237 50.87 -44.72 23.12
CA PRO A 237 50.22 -43.39 23.20
C PRO A 237 51.12 -42.16 22.82
N GLU A 238 50.69 -40.95 23.24
CA GLU A 238 51.43 -39.67 23.47
C GLU A 238 51.17 -38.47 22.52
N SER A 239 50.79 -37.35 23.14
CA SER A 239 50.84 -35.94 22.64
C SER A 239 52.29 -35.38 22.85
N PRO A 240 52.70 -34.14 22.47
CA PRO A 240 51.93 -32.92 22.13
C PRO A 240 52.50 -31.99 21.03
N SER A 241 51.81 -30.85 20.81
CA SER A 241 52.30 -29.53 20.34
C SER A 241 53.02 -29.38 19.00
N THR A 242 52.44 -28.58 18.08
CA THR A 242 52.98 -27.29 17.56
C THR A 242 52.28 -26.92 16.24
N ALA A 243 52.15 -25.60 16.01
CA ALA A 243 51.84 -24.88 14.77
C ALA A 243 50.35 -24.60 14.48
N THR A 244 49.88 -23.47 13.95
CA THR A 244 50.36 -22.09 13.70
C THR A 244 49.12 -21.42 13.09
N ALA A 245 48.64 -20.27 13.60
CA ALA A 245 47.97 -19.22 12.82
C ALA A 245 47.50 -18.09 13.73
N SER A 246 48.25 -17.01 13.66
CA SER A 246 48.12 -15.77 14.41
C SER A 246 46.97 -14.93 13.84
N TRP A 247 45.94 -14.64 14.64
CA TRP A 247 45.00 -13.55 14.35
C TRP A 247 45.68 -12.23 14.74
N GLN A 248 46.26 -11.53 13.77
CA GLN A 248 46.67 -10.13 13.93
C GLN A 248 45.43 -9.25 13.68
N ALA A 249 45.03 -8.53 14.72
CA ALA A 249 44.09 -7.44 14.64
C ALA A 249 44.87 -6.17 14.25
N GLU A 250 44.63 -5.64 13.05
CA GLU A 250 45.10 -4.30 12.68
C GLU A 250 43.94 -3.30 12.73
N SER A 251 44.16 -2.28 13.56
CA SER A 251 43.28 -1.15 13.80
C SER A 251 43.57 -0.09 12.73
N LEU A 252 42.53 0.44 12.08
CA LEU A 252 42.68 1.59 11.18
C LEU A 252 42.74 2.90 11.99
N PRO A 253 43.70 3.80 11.72
CA PRO A 253 43.77 5.08 12.40
C PRO A 253 42.86 6.15 11.77
N VAL A 254 42.17 6.86 12.65
CA VAL A 254 41.58 8.19 12.43
C VAL A 254 42.64 9.15 11.87
N SER A 255 42.29 9.87 10.82
CA SER A 255 43.00 11.08 10.42
C SER A 255 42.02 12.24 10.30
N LEU A 256 42.21 13.19 11.19
CA LEU A 256 41.61 14.52 11.22
C LEU A 256 42.22 15.37 10.10
N SER A 257 41.40 15.95 9.24
CA SER A 257 41.80 17.11 8.44
C SER A 257 40.97 18.32 8.86
N ALA A 258 41.69 19.27 9.45
CA ALA A 258 41.18 20.54 9.94
C ALA A 258 40.87 21.51 8.80
N SER A 259 39.90 22.35 9.10
CA SER A 259 39.22 23.35 8.29
C SER A 259 40.13 24.40 7.65
N GLN A 260 39.86 24.73 6.38
CA GLN A 260 40.23 25.98 5.71
C GLN A 260 38.92 26.73 5.42
N SER A 261 38.64 27.79 6.17
CA SER A 261 38.83 29.21 5.79
C SER A 261 37.64 29.80 5.02
N TRP A 262 36.63 30.29 5.75
CA TRP A 262 35.72 31.31 5.23
C TRP A 262 36.25 32.67 5.64
N HIS A 263 36.81 33.39 4.67
CA HIS A 263 37.08 34.81 4.80
C HIS A 263 35.76 35.59 4.75
N THR A 264 35.60 36.45 5.74
CA THR A 264 34.72 37.63 5.74
C THR A 264 35.21 38.63 4.71
N GLU A 265 34.33 39.11 3.81
CA GLU A 265 34.17 40.56 3.56
C GLU A 265 32.98 40.91 2.61
N SER A 266 32.23 41.92 3.07
CA SER A 266 31.73 43.07 2.30
C SER A 266 30.56 42.93 1.31
N LEU A 267 29.42 43.48 1.75
CA LEU A 267 28.34 44.09 0.95
C LEU A 267 28.89 45.01 -0.16
N PRO A 268 28.11 45.17 -1.24
CA PRO A 268 27.82 46.52 -1.69
C PRO A 268 26.31 46.78 -1.78
N VAL A 269 25.94 47.91 -1.16
CA VAL A 269 24.69 48.65 -1.34
C VAL A 269 24.67 49.32 -2.72
N SER A 270 23.48 49.40 -3.34
CA SER A 270 22.93 50.51 -4.17
C SER A 270 22.23 50.02 -5.45
N PRO A 271 21.34 50.82 -6.07
CA PRO A 271 20.37 51.77 -5.53
C PRO A 271 18.94 51.47 -6.02
N GLY A 272 17.96 52.05 -5.33
CA GLY A 272 16.54 51.97 -5.70
C GLY A 272 16.26 52.56 -7.08
N LEU A 273 15.54 51.79 -7.89
CA LEU A 273 14.93 52.25 -9.12
C LEU A 273 13.69 53.08 -8.73
N GLY A 274 13.78 54.38 -8.94
CA GLY A 274 12.65 55.28 -8.84
C GLY A 274 11.67 55.02 -9.97
N THR A 275 10.42 54.73 -9.63
CA THR A 275 9.29 54.99 -10.51
C THR A 275 8.26 55.72 -9.67
N GLN A 276 8.26 57.05 -9.81
CA GLN A 276 7.16 57.89 -9.37
C GLN A 276 5.91 57.48 -10.15
N GLU A 277 4.86 57.12 -9.41
CA GLU A 277 3.49 57.24 -9.86
C GLU A 277 3.23 58.69 -10.27
N LYS A 278 2.77 58.88 -11.50
CA LYS A 278 2.22 60.15 -11.95
C LYS A 278 0.72 59.96 -12.13
N GLU A 279 0.01 60.34 -11.07
CA GLU A 279 -1.41 60.63 -11.06
C GLU A 279 -1.69 61.90 -11.89
N GLY A 280 -2.80 61.89 -12.62
CA GLY A 280 -3.31 63.01 -13.43
C GLY A 280 -3.72 62.48 -14.82
N GLY A 281 -4.98 62.49 -15.25
CA GLY A 281 -6.03 63.48 -15.00
C GLY A 281 -6.32 64.18 -16.32
N PHE A 282 -7.51 63.89 -16.88
CA PHE A 282 -8.09 64.30 -18.17
C PHE A 282 -7.64 63.56 -19.44
#